data_AF-A0A7S2WJ44-F1
#
_entry.id   AF-A0A7S2WJ44-F1
#
_cell.length_a   1.000
_cell.length_b   1.000
_cell.length_c   1.000
_cell.angle_alpha   90.00
_cell.angle_beta   90.00
_cell.angle_gamma   90.00
#
_symmetry.space_group_name_H-M   'P 1'
#
loop_
_entity.id
_entity.type
_entity.pdbx_description
1 polymer ?
#
loop_
_entity_poly.entity_id
_entity_poly.type
_entity_poly.pdbx_seq_one_letter_code
_entity_poly.pdbx_strand_id
1 'polypeptide(L)'
;QPSLLSLVKFLINKIQRLPDEHCPCCQKLTLPTNPKQLESLYATAVDCKTEKDKNNRKMARLKRPVRTHCGCWYHNACLTKFMTEPPFGASCPKLGCARRVYHPDWPSDIKQLERQWANDQARQRELED
;
A
#
# COMPACT_ATOMS: atom_id res chain seq x y z
N GLN A 1 5.36 -11.17 33.18
CA GLN A 1 5.25 -11.61 31.78
C GLN A 1 3.79 -11.54 31.36
N PRO A 2 3.44 -10.95 30.20
CA PRO A 2 2.09 -11.10 29.66
C PRO A 2 1.83 -12.59 29.39
N SER A 3 0.66 -13.08 29.77
CA SER A 3 0.28 -14.46 29.49
C SER A 3 0.11 -14.66 27.98
N LEU A 4 0.45 -15.85 27.48
CA LEU A 4 0.28 -16.22 26.07
C LEU A 4 -1.17 -15.98 25.60
N LEU A 5 -2.14 -16.18 26.50
CA LEU A 5 -3.56 -15.95 26.24
C LEU A 5 -3.87 -14.53 25.79
N SER A 6 -3.27 -13.51 26.42
CA SER A 6 -3.51 -12.10 26.05
C SER A 6 -3.00 -11.79 24.64
N LEU A 7 -1.85 -12.35 24.27
CA LEU A 7 -1.29 -12.21 22.93
C LEU A 7 -2.17 -12.92 21.89
N VAL A 8 -2.57 -14.17 22.15
CA VAL A 8 -3.41 -14.95 21.24
C VAL A 8 -4.76 -14.26 21.00
N LYS A 9 -5.41 -13.76 22.06
CA LYS A 9 -6.66 -12.99 21.94
C LYS A 9 -6.49 -11.75 21.07
N PHE A 10 -5.39 -11.02 21.25
CA PHE A 10 -5.09 -9.85 20.42
C PHE A 10 -4.90 -10.23 18.94
N LEU A 11 -4.12 -11.29 18.66
CA LEU A 11 -3.85 -11.76 17.30
C LEU A 11 -5.13 -12.23 16.61
N ILE A 12 -5.96 -13.02 17.29
CA ILE A 12 -7.25 -13.49 16.75
C ILE A 12 -8.13 -12.29 16.38
N ASN A 13 -8.28 -11.31 17.28
CA ASN A 13 -9.09 -10.12 17.02
C ASN A 13 -8.57 -9.31 15.82
N LYS A 14 -7.25 -9.19 15.67
CA LYS A 14 -6.64 -8.49 14.53
C LYS A 14 -6.75 -9.25 13.21
N ILE A 15 -6.54 -10.56 13.22
CA ILE A 15 -6.53 -11.38 12.00
C ILE A 15 -7.95 -11.62 11.48
N GLN A 16 -8.93 -11.83 12.37
CA GLN A 16 -10.33 -12.06 11.97
C GLN A 16 -10.91 -10.87 11.19
N ARG A 17 -10.46 -9.65 11.48
CA ARG A 17 -10.92 -8.42 10.80
C ARG A 17 -10.14 -8.08 9.54
N LEU A 18 -9.10 -8.85 9.22
CA LEU A 18 -8.24 -8.59 8.07
C LEU A 18 -8.96 -8.69 6.72
N PRO A 19 -9.85 -9.68 6.47
CA PRO A 19 -10.60 -9.76 5.22
C PRO A 19 -11.47 -8.52 4.95
N ASP A 20 -11.97 -7.89 6.02
CA ASP A 20 -12.82 -6.71 5.97
C ASP A 20 -12.04 -5.39 6.11
N GLU A 21 -10.70 -5.44 6.13
CA GLU A 21 -9.91 -4.21 6.16
C GLU A 21 -10.04 -3.45 4.83
N HIS A 22 -10.36 -2.16 4.96
CA HIS A 22 -10.46 -1.23 3.85
C HIS A 22 -9.18 -0.38 3.76
N CYS A 23 -8.73 -0.11 2.54
CA CYS A 23 -7.60 0.75 2.26
C CYS A 23 -7.93 2.19 2.70
N PRO A 24 -7.13 2.83 3.56
CA PRO A 24 -7.41 4.18 4.04
C PRO A 24 -7.46 5.25 2.95
N CYS A 25 -6.83 5.02 1.78
CA CYS A 25 -6.82 5.99 0.68
C CYS A 25 -8.04 5.87 -0.25
N CYS A 26 -8.42 4.65 -0.64
CA CYS A 26 -9.46 4.42 -1.66
C CYS A 26 -10.74 3.79 -1.12
N GLN A 27 -10.77 3.44 0.17
CA GLN A 27 -11.92 2.85 0.88
C GLN A 27 -12.45 1.56 0.25
N LYS A 28 -11.64 0.84 -0.52
CA LYS A 28 -11.96 -0.50 -1.03
C LYS A 28 -11.26 -1.56 -0.18
N LEU A 29 -11.81 -2.78 -0.16
CA LEU A 29 -11.19 -3.93 0.51
C LEU A 29 -9.73 -4.08 0.08
N THR A 30 -8.82 -4.19 1.06
CA THR A 30 -7.40 -4.38 0.77
C THR A 30 -7.13 -5.76 0.18
N LEU A 31 -7.87 -6.76 0.66
CA LEU A 31 -7.79 -8.13 0.17
C LEU A 31 -8.89 -8.39 -0.88
N PRO A 32 -8.62 -9.25 -1.87
CA PRO A 32 -9.67 -9.75 -2.75
C PRO A 32 -10.69 -10.58 -1.97
N THR A 33 -11.97 -10.52 -2.39
CA THR A 33 -13.05 -11.35 -1.80
C THR A 33 -12.78 -12.84 -1.96
N ASN A 34 -12.16 -13.23 -3.07
CA ASN A 34 -11.82 -14.63 -3.34
C ASN A 34 -10.35 -14.90 -2.93
N PRO A 35 -10.09 -15.83 -2.00
CA PRO A 35 -8.74 -16.06 -1.49
C PRO A 35 -7.76 -16.56 -2.56
N LYS A 36 -8.26 -17.33 -3.55
CA LYS A 36 -7.46 -17.80 -4.69
C LYS A 36 -6.91 -16.65 -5.55
N GLN A 37 -7.57 -15.50 -5.55
CA GLN A 37 -7.08 -14.32 -6.26
C GLN A 37 -5.94 -13.63 -5.53
N LEU A 38 -5.73 -13.90 -4.23
CA LEU A 38 -4.61 -13.34 -3.49
C LEU A 38 -3.28 -13.90 -4.00
N GLU A 39 -3.22 -15.22 -4.26
CA GLU A 39 -2.01 -15.89 -4.78
C GLU A 39 -1.54 -15.28 -6.11
N SER A 40 -2.47 -14.95 -7.00
CA SER A 40 -2.14 -14.33 -8.28
C SER A 40 -1.59 -12.90 -8.14
N LEU A 41 -1.85 -12.20 -7.03
CA LEU A 41 -1.24 -10.89 -6.74
C LEU A 41 0.27 -11.00 -6.46
N TYR A 42 0.74 -12.17 -6.03
CA TYR A 42 2.13 -12.43 -5.66
C TYR A 42 2.87 -13.30 -6.69
N ALA A 43 2.19 -13.74 -7.76
CA ALA A 43 2.77 -14.59 -8.78
C ALA A 43 4.05 -13.97 -9.41
N THR A 44 5.09 -14.81 -9.51
CA THR A 44 6.41 -14.44 -10.01
C THR A 44 6.46 -14.40 -11.55
N ALA A 45 7.56 -13.87 -12.11
CA ALA A 45 7.70 -13.52 -13.53
C ALA A 45 7.72 -14.69 -14.52
N VAL A 46 7.69 -15.93 -14.03
CA VAL A 46 8.21 -17.09 -14.76
C VAL A 46 7.33 -17.47 -15.96
N ASP A 47 6.07 -17.04 -15.97
CA ASP A 47 5.07 -17.45 -16.99
C ASP A 47 4.62 -16.34 -17.96
N CYS A 48 5.25 -15.15 -17.92
CA CYS A 48 4.81 -14.01 -18.73
C CYS A 48 5.29 -14.10 -20.18
N LYS A 49 4.50 -14.73 -21.05
CA LYS A 49 4.82 -14.88 -22.49
C LYS A 49 4.15 -13.83 -23.37
N THR A 50 3.04 -13.22 -22.92
CA THR A 50 2.26 -12.26 -23.74
C THR A 50 2.17 -10.87 -23.12
N GLU A 51 1.90 -9.84 -23.93
CA GLU A 51 1.64 -8.46 -23.46
C GLU A 51 0.44 -8.37 -22.51
N LYS A 52 -0.57 -9.21 -22.71
CA LYS A 52 -1.74 -9.32 -21.82
C LYS A 52 -1.33 -9.80 -20.43
N ASP A 53 -0.40 -10.75 -20.34
CA ASP A 53 0.14 -11.26 -19.07
C ASP A 53 0.94 -10.18 -18.34
N LYS A 54 1.72 -9.37 -19.07
CA LYS A 54 2.46 -8.23 -18.51
C LYS A 54 1.52 -7.20 -17.88
N ASN A 55 0.44 -6.84 -18.59
CA ASN A 55 -0.55 -5.89 -18.08
C ASN A 55 -1.31 -6.43 -16.86
N ASN A 56 -1.73 -7.69 -16.88
CA ASN A 56 -2.36 -8.33 -15.73
C ASN A 56 -1.43 -8.34 -14.50
N ARG A 57 -0.14 -8.64 -14.71
CA ARG A 57 0.85 -8.61 -13.63
C ARG A 57 1.08 -7.21 -13.09
N LYS A 58 1.10 -6.19 -13.94
CA LYS A 58 1.18 -4.78 -13.52
C LYS A 58 -0.01 -4.43 -12.62
N MET A 59 -1.23 -4.78 -13.04
CA MET A 59 -2.45 -4.59 -12.25
C MET A 59 -2.42 -5.34 -10.92
N ALA A 60 -1.93 -6.59 -10.93
CA ALA A 60 -1.77 -7.41 -9.74
C ALA A 60 -0.81 -6.76 -8.72
N ARG A 61 0.35 -6.26 -9.17
CA ARG A 61 1.30 -5.54 -8.30
C ARG A 61 0.69 -4.28 -7.70
N LEU A 62 -0.07 -3.51 -8.47
CA LEU A 62 -0.73 -2.28 -8.00
C LEU A 62 -1.76 -2.57 -6.90
N LYS A 63 -2.50 -3.67 -7.02
CA LYS A 63 -3.52 -4.11 -6.05
C LYS A 63 -2.96 -4.92 -4.88
N ARG A 64 -1.66 -5.24 -4.89
CA ARG A 64 -1.02 -6.03 -3.82
C ARG A 64 -1.23 -5.33 -2.47
N PRO A 65 -1.75 -6.02 -1.44
CA PRO A 65 -1.86 -5.46 -0.11
C PRO A 65 -0.48 -5.28 0.53
N VAL A 66 -0.25 -4.12 1.14
CA VAL A 66 0.99 -3.77 1.85
C VAL A 66 0.64 -3.25 3.24
N ARG A 67 1.38 -3.72 4.24
CA ARG A 67 1.19 -3.31 5.64
C ARG A 67 2.22 -2.26 6.03
N THR A 68 1.73 -1.12 6.52
CA THR A 68 2.57 0.00 6.98
C THR A 68 2.93 -0.14 8.46
N HIS A 69 3.91 0.63 8.93
CA HIS A 69 4.37 0.59 10.33
C HIS A 69 3.28 0.93 11.35
N CYS A 70 2.32 1.79 10.99
CA CYS A 70 1.17 2.09 11.85
C CYS A 70 0.20 0.89 11.99
N GLY A 71 0.38 -0.16 11.18
CA GLY A 71 -0.37 -1.41 11.20
C GLY A 71 -1.53 -1.47 10.20
N CYS A 72 -1.79 -0.39 9.47
CA CYS A 72 -2.87 -0.32 8.47
C CYS A 72 -2.43 -0.91 7.13
N TRP A 73 -3.37 -1.52 6.43
CA TRP A 73 -3.17 -2.11 5.11
C TRP A 73 -3.59 -1.16 4.00
N TYR A 74 -2.82 -1.14 2.93
CA TYR A 74 -3.05 -0.32 1.74
C TYR A 74 -2.85 -1.15 0.48
N HIS A 75 -3.47 -0.76 -0.63
CA HIS A 75 -2.99 -1.25 -1.93
C HIS A 75 -1.63 -0.61 -2.24
N ASN A 76 -0.71 -1.34 -2.85
CA ASN A 76 0.64 -0.84 -3.18
C ASN A 76 0.60 0.47 -3.98
N ALA A 77 -0.30 0.57 -4.96
CA ALA A 77 -0.50 1.80 -5.74
C ALA A 77 -0.98 2.98 -4.88
N CYS A 78 -1.92 2.72 -3.96
CA CYS A 78 -2.46 3.73 -3.07
C CYS A 78 -1.41 4.22 -2.07
N LEU A 79 -0.58 3.32 -1.53
CA LEU A 79 0.50 3.67 -0.63
C LEU A 79 1.59 4.46 -1.36
N THR A 80 1.97 4.03 -2.57
CA THR A 80 2.91 4.78 -3.41
C THR A 80 2.43 6.20 -3.60
N LYS A 81 1.19 6.36 -4.09
CA LYS A 81 0.57 7.68 -4.28
C LYS A 81 0.62 8.53 -3.01
N PHE A 82 0.22 7.95 -1.87
CA PHE A 82 0.19 8.66 -0.59
C PHE A 82 1.58 9.08 -0.07
N MET A 83 2.63 8.33 -0.39
CA MET A 83 3.99 8.60 0.09
C MET A 83 4.77 9.53 -0.84
N THR A 84 4.48 9.51 -2.15
CA THR A 84 5.23 10.24 -3.18
C THR A 84 4.55 11.50 -3.69
N GLU A 85 3.29 11.74 -3.32
CA GLU A 85 2.56 12.97 -3.67
C GLU A 85 2.29 13.81 -2.41
N PRO A 86 2.20 15.14 -2.54
CA PRO A 86 1.83 16.01 -1.43
C PRO A 86 0.38 15.74 -0.97
N PRO A 87 0.06 15.89 0.32
CA PRO A 87 0.91 16.39 1.42
C PRO A 87 1.87 15.33 1.99
N PHE A 88 3.18 15.60 1.91
CA PHE A 88 4.22 14.67 2.35
C PHE A 88 4.21 14.46 3.87
N GLY A 89 4.47 13.22 4.31
CA GLY A 89 4.59 12.91 5.72
C GLY A 89 3.28 12.97 6.51
N ALA A 90 2.13 12.97 5.83
CA ALA A 90 0.82 12.98 6.46
C ALA A 90 0.57 11.78 7.40
N SER A 91 -0.28 11.99 8.39
CA SER A 91 -0.77 10.93 9.27
C SER A 91 -1.71 9.99 8.54
N CYS A 92 -1.75 8.73 8.99
CA CYS A 92 -2.69 7.73 8.48
C CYS A 92 -4.13 8.24 8.54
N PRO A 93 -4.88 8.26 7.41
CA PRO A 93 -6.25 8.76 7.37
C PRO A 93 -7.27 7.79 7.98
N LYS A 94 -6.85 6.59 8.41
CA LYS A 94 -7.73 5.63 9.08
C LYS A 94 -8.17 6.19 10.44
N LEU A 95 -9.48 6.17 10.68
CA LEU A 95 -10.08 6.57 11.95
C LEU A 95 -9.43 5.80 13.11
N GLY A 96 -8.87 6.52 14.08
CA GLY A 96 -8.21 5.96 15.26
C GLY A 96 -6.75 5.53 15.07
N CYS A 97 -6.13 5.73 13.90
CA CYS A 97 -4.72 5.41 13.69
C CYS A 97 -3.78 6.59 13.97
N ALA A 98 -4.07 7.78 13.41
CA ALA A 98 -3.40 9.09 13.60
C ALA A 98 -1.84 9.13 13.58
N ARG A 99 -1.17 7.99 13.38
CA ARG A 99 0.28 7.84 13.33
C ARG A 99 0.78 8.18 11.93
N ARG A 100 2.00 8.72 11.85
CA ARG A 100 2.70 8.95 10.58
C ARG A 100 2.81 7.63 9.80
N VAL A 101 2.46 7.67 8.51
CA VAL A 101 2.63 6.51 7.62
C VAL A 101 4.11 6.35 7.30
N TYR A 102 4.61 5.13 7.44
CA TYR A 102 5.98 4.76 7.13
C TYR A 102 6.03 3.31 6.63
N HIS A 103 6.87 3.07 5.63
CA HIS A 103 7.18 1.75 5.11
C HIS A 103 8.62 1.75 4.59
N PRO A 104 9.44 0.71 4.86
CA PRO A 104 10.86 0.66 4.49
C PRO A 104 11.12 0.81 2.99
N ASP A 105 10.26 0.25 2.14
CA ASP A 105 10.40 0.32 0.68
C ASP A 105 10.18 1.74 0.09
N TRP A 106 9.71 2.72 0.87
CA TRP A 106 9.48 4.09 0.40
C TRP A 106 10.40 5.08 1.11
N PRO A 107 10.87 6.13 0.41
CA PRO A 107 11.66 7.19 1.03
C PRO A 107 10.84 7.90 2.12
N SER A 108 11.52 8.25 3.20
CA SER A 108 10.91 8.93 4.36
C SER A 108 11.38 10.38 4.53
N ASP A 109 12.42 10.78 3.79
CA ASP A 109 12.93 12.15 3.76
C ASP A 109 12.00 13.04 2.92
N ILE A 110 11.36 13.98 3.61
CA ILE A 110 10.38 14.91 3.01
C ILE A 110 11.06 15.83 2.01
N LYS A 111 12.29 16.32 2.29
CA LYS A 111 12.98 17.24 1.39
C LYS A 111 13.32 16.59 0.06
N GLN A 112 13.73 15.31 0.10
CA GLN A 112 13.99 14.53 -1.10
C GLN A 112 12.72 14.34 -1.92
N LEU A 113 11.60 14.01 -1.26
CA LEU A 113 10.30 13.82 -1.89
C LEU A 113 9.79 15.11 -2.55
N GLU A 114 9.87 16.24 -1.84
CA GLU A 114 9.50 17.56 -2.37
C GLU A 114 10.30 17.91 -3.63
N ARG A 115 11.62 17.68 -3.60
CA ARG A 115 12.49 17.93 -4.76
C ARG A 115 12.14 17.02 -5.94
N GLN A 116 11.90 15.73 -5.69
CA GLN A 116 11.52 14.78 -6.74
C GLN A 116 10.19 15.18 -7.37
N TRP A 117 9.19 15.50 -6.55
CA TRP A 117 7.89 15.93 -7.03
C TRP A 117 7.96 17.24 -7.82
N ALA A 118 8.70 18.25 -7.33
CA ALA A 118 8.88 19.51 -8.04
C ALA A 118 9.55 19.33 -9.41
N ASN A 119 10.55 18.44 -9.51
CA ASN A 119 11.19 18.09 -10.77
C ASN A 119 10.23 17.38 -11.73
N ASP A 120 9.43 16.44 -11.22
CA ASP A 120 8.44 15.73 -12.04
C ASP A 120 7.34 16.68 -12.54
N GLN A 121 6.89 17.62 -11.70
CA GLN A 121 5.96 18.68 -12.09
C GLN A 121 6.55 19.67 -13.11
N ALA A 122 7.86 19.95 -13.05
CA ALA A 122 8.53 20.76 -14.07
C ALA A 122 8.58 20.03 -15.42
N ARG A 123 8.98 18.76 -15.41
CA ARG A 123 9.01 17.92 -16.62
C ARG A 123 7.63 17.75 -17.26
N GLN A 124 6.58 17.61 -16.45
CA GLN A 124 5.21 17.51 -16.97
C GLN A 124 4.79 18.77 -17.72
N ARG A 125 5.13 19.96 -17.20
CA ARG A 125 4.84 21.23 -17.89
C ARG A 125 5.59 21.34 -19.23
N GLU A 126 6.85 20.94 -19.29
CA GLU A 126 7.64 20.94 -20.53
C GLU A 126 7.09 20.01 -21.63
N LEU A 127 6.33 18.97 -21.26
CA LEU A 127 5.70 18.04 -22.21
C LEU A 127 4.32 18.50 -22.68
N GLU A 128 3.69 19.42 -21.93
CA GLU A 128 2.37 19.97 -22.23
C GLU A 128 2.45 21.22 -23.13
N ASP A 129 3.61 21.89 -23.14
CA ASP A 129 3.99 22.99 -24.05
C ASP A 129 4.47 22.47 -25.43
#